data_AF-A0A942D104-F1
#
_entry.id   AF-A0A942D104-F1
#
_cell.length_a   1.000
_cell.length_b   1.000
_cell.length_c   1.000
_cell.angle_alpha   90.00
_cell.angle_beta   90.00
_cell.angle_gamma   90.00
#
_symmetry.space_group_name_H-M   'P 1'
#
loop_
_entity.id
_entity.type
_entity.pdbx_description
1 polymer ?
#
loop_
_entity_poly.entity_id
_entity_poly.type
_entity_poly.pdbx_seq_one_letter_code
_entity_poly.pdbx_strand_id
1 'polypeptide(L)'
;MKGRNAAAIIAATSAMVIVVALTGTALADVGIERVSRHAGPAGEEVQLTLACGFCFPPCAGPKGERHPEGFEKGPCIPGTERRPPASFGVSLVSKRRAERLAACQLDGRSCPTPPRPPRGHGYRFLGAAVPPPGGNDPEHGDLPRYLLSFRIPPLAAGSYGYVIWCGACLRGRAGSLITYPASPLWQLRIRPAPPSGGVD
;
A
#
# COMPACT_ATOMS: atom_id res chain seq x y z
N MET A 1 -18.49 -11.88 -60.57
CA MET A 1 -17.31 -12.31 -59.76
C MET A 1 -16.64 -11.08 -59.18
N LYS A 2 -16.15 -11.19 -57.92
CA LYS A 2 -15.36 -10.20 -57.14
C LYS A 2 -16.17 -8.96 -56.70
N GLY A 3 -16.62 -8.80 -55.45
CA GLY A 3 -16.09 -9.30 -54.18
C GLY A 3 -15.08 -8.29 -53.63
N ARG A 4 -15.56 -7.36 -52.79
CA ARG A 4 -14.79 -6.54 -51.84
C ARG A 4 -15.75 -5.55 -51.17
N ASN A 5 -15.55 -5.33 -49.87
CA ASN A 5 -16.16 -4.31 -48.98
C ASN A 5 -17.02 -4.89 -47.83
N ALA A 6 -16.49 -5.89 -47.12
CA ALA A 6 -17.04 -6.34 -45.84
C ALA A 6 -15.98 -6.39 -44.71
N ALA A 7 -14.88 -5.63 -44.85
CA ALA A 7 -13.72 -5.72 -43.94
C ALA A 7 -13.43 -4.40 -43.19
N ALA A 8 -14.38 -3.47 -43.11
CA ALA A 8 -14.18 -2.17 -42.46
C ALA A 8 -14.93 -1.99 -41.13
N ILE A 9 -15.72 -2.99 -40.69
CA ILE A 9 -16.57 -2.89 -39.49
C ILE A 9 -16.22 -4.02 -38.49
N ILE A 10 -14.93 -4.25 -38.24
CA ILE A 10 -14.48 -5.10 -37.11
C ILE A 10 -13.32 -4.44 -36.35
N ALA A 11 -12.60 -3.50 -36.97
CA ALA A 11 -11.45 -2.85 -36.33
C ALA A 11 -11.82 -1.78 -35.27
N ALA A 12 -13.04 -1.24 -35.29
CA ALA A 12 -13.45 -0.15 -34.39
C ALA A 12 -13.93 -0.63 -33.00
N THR A 13 -14.39 -1.87 -32.87
CA THR A 13 -14.84 -2.43 -31.57
C THR A 13 -13.69 -2.96 -30.72
N SER A 14 -12.57 -3.36 -31.33
CA SER A 14 -11.39 -3.86 -30.61
C SER A 14 -10.60 -2.77 -29.89
N ALA A 15 -10.67 -1.51 -30.37
CA ALA A 15 -9.97 -0.40 -29.72
C ALA A 15 -10.67 0.10 -28.45
N MET A 16 -12.00 -0.07 -28.33
CA MET A 16 -12.76 0.40 -27.17
C MET A 16 -12.70 -0.56 -25.98
N VAL A 17 -12.44 -1.86 -26.21
CA VAL A 17 -12.23 -2.84 -25.12
C VAL A 17 -10.88 -2.63 -24.42
N ILE A 18 -9.86 -2.12 -25.14
CA ILE A 18 -8.53 -1.88 -24.56
C ILE A 18 -8.52 -0.64 -23.64
N VAL A 19 -9.38 0.36 -23.89
CA VAL A 19 -9.44 1.56 -23.04
C VAL A 19 -10.11 1.27 -21.69
N VAL A 20 -11.05 0.32 -21.61
CA VAL A 20 -11.66 -0.07 -20.32
C VAL A 20 -10.68 -0.85 -19.44
N ALA A 21 -9.76 -1.62 -20.04
CA ALA A 21 -8.68 -2.32 -19.32
C ALA A 21 -7.60 -1.36 -18.75
N LEU A 22 -7.57 -0.10 -19.17
CA LEU A 22 -6.66 0.93 -18.67
C LEU A 22 -7.22 1.76 -17.52
N THR A 23 -8.44 1.47 -17.03
CA THR A 23 -8.86 1.90 -15.68
C THR A 23 -8.25 1.00 -14.60
N GLY A 24 -6.97 0.65 -14.82
CA GLY A 24 -6.19 -0.31 -14.09
C GLY A 24 -6.39 -0.16 -12.61
N THR A 25 -6.71 -1.29 -11.99
CA THR A 25 -6.46 -1.59 -10.59
C THR A 25 -5.34 -0.71 -10.06
N ALA A 26 -5.68 0.18 -9.13
CA ALA A 26 -4.70 1.02 -8.46
C ALA A 26 -3.63 0.10 -7.84
N LEU A 27 -2.52 -0.06 -8.55
CA LEU A 27 -1.27 -0.57 -8.01
C LEU A 27 -1.01 0.28 -6.79
N ALA A 28 -0.94 -0.36 -5.62
CA ALA A 28 -0.98 0.34 -4.35
C ALA A 28 -0.02 1.55 -4.33
N ASP A 29 -0.59 2.76 -4.28
CA ASP A 29 0.16 4.02 -4.21
C ASP A 29 1.08 4.09 -2.97
N VAL A 30 0.88 3.17 -2.02
CA VAL A 30 1.74 2.90 -0.87
C VAL A 30 2.02 1.40 -0.76
N GLY A 31 3.27 1.04 -0.47
CA GLY A 31 3.65 -0.35 -0.27
C GLY A 31 4.81 -0.54 0.69
N ILE A 32 5.04 -1.78 1.10
CA ILE A 32 6.20 -2.14 1.92
C ILE A 32 7.43 -2.21 1.02
N GLU A 33 8.37 -1.30 1.23
CA GLU A 33 9.66 -1.22 0.54
C GLU A 33 10.68 -2.14 1.20
N ARG A 34 10.74 -2.13 2.54
CA ARG A 34 11.72 -2.89 3.31
C ARG A 34 11.14 -3.43 4.61
N VAL A 35 11.63 -4.60 5.01
CA VAL A 35 11.35 -5.24 6.31
C VAL A 35 12.68 -5.71 6.90
N SER A 36 12.94 -5.46 8.19
CA SER A 36 14.18 -5.92 8.83
C SER A 36 14.24 -7.45 9.00
N ARG A 37 13.07 -8.10 9.14
CA ARG A 37 12.94 -9.57 9.19
C ARG A 37 11.55 -10.06 8.77
N HIS A 38 11.52 -11.22 8.13
CA HIS A 38 10.28 -11.86 7.68
C HIS A 38 9.76 -12.94 8.63
N ALA A 39 10.46 -13.21 9.74
CA ALA A 39 10.03 -14.20 10.71
C ALA A 39 10.64 -13.98 12.09
N GLY A 40 9.95 -14.45 13.14
CA GLY A 40 10.43 -14.40 14.51
C GLY A 40 9.41 -14.93 15.52
N PRO A 41 9.81 -15.34 16.73
CA PRO A 41 8.90 -15.52 17.86
C PRO A 41 8.27 -14.19 18.30
N ALA A 42 7.20 -14.29 19.11
CA ALA A 42 6.58 -13.13 19.73
C ALA A 42 7.60 -12.33 20.58
N GLY A 43 7.48 -11.01 20.58
CA GLY A 43 8.33 -10.09 21.32
C GLY A 43 9.54 -9.55 20.55
N GLU A 44 9.98 -10.22 19.48
CA GLU A 44 11.09 -9.71 18.66
C GLU A 44 10.72 -8.44 17.90
N GLU A 45 11.71 -7.56 17.68
CA GLU A 45 11.51 -6.32 16.95
C GLU A 45 11.53 -6.53 15.43
N VAL A 46 10.63 -5.84 14.74
CA VAL A 46 10.56 -5.72 13.29
C VAL A 46 10.47 -4.24 12.93
N GLN A 47 11.25 -3.83 11.93
CA GLN A 47 11.21 -2.50 11.36
C GLN A 47 10.67 -2.59 9.93
N LEU A 48 9.66 -1.78 9.62
CA LEU A 48 9.06 -1.65 8.30
C LEU A 48 9.39 -0.27 7.74
N THR A 49 9.74 -0.25 6.46
CA THR A 49 9.77 0.95 5.63
C THR A 49 8.67 0.81 4.58
N LEU A 50 7.76 1.78 4.58
CA LEU A 50 6.73 1.91 3.57
C LEU A 50 7.17 3.02 2.61
N ALA A 51 7.06 2.78 1.31
CA ALA A 51 7.22 3.81 0.30
C ALA A 51 5.85 4.21 -0.25
N CYS A 52 5.65 5.50 -0.52
CA CYS A 52 4.45 5.99 -1.15
C CYS A 52 4.76 6.73 -2.46
N GLY A 53 4.38 6.12 -3.59
CA GLY A 53 4.59 6.64 -4.94
C GLY A 53 3.83 7.93 -5.25
N PHE A 54 2.82 8.28 -4.44
CA PHE A 54 1.98 9.46 -4.63
C PHE A 54 1.82 10.33 -3.36
N CYS A 55 2.74 10.23 -2.40
CA CYS A 55 2.69 11.03 -1.15
C CYS A 55 3.63 12.23 -1.19
N PHE A 56 3.64 12.96 -2.29
CA PHE A 56 4.37 14.22 -2.37
C PHE A 56 3.44 15.40 -2.03
N PRO A 57 3.96 16.51 -1.50
CA PRO A 57 3.16 17.71 -1.30
C PRO A 57 2.52 18.19 -2.63
N PRO A 58 1.37 18.87 -2.56
CA PRO A 58 0.76 19.47 -3.75
C PRO A 58 1.68 20.56 -4.33
N CYS A 59 1.87 20.60 -5.64
CA CYS A 59 2.54 21.73 -6.29
C CYS A 59 1.63 22.97 -6.22
N ALA A 60 2.18 24.15 -5.94
CA ALA A 60 1.43 25.39 -6.08
C ALA A 60 1.26 25.71 -7.59
N GLY A 61 0.03 25.69 -8.11
CA GLY A 61 -0.22 26.02 -9.52
C GLY A 61 -1.20 25.07 -10.22
N PRO A 62 -1.55 25.35 -11.48
CA PRO A 62 -2.43 24.52 -12.30
C PRO A 62 -1.92 23.08 -12.42
N LYS A 63 -2.85 22.13 -12.62
CA LYS A 63 -2.49 20.75 -12.92
C LYS A 63 -1.59 20.68 -14.16
N GLY A 64 -0.40 20.10 -14.00
CA GLY A 64 0.60 20.00 -15.06
C GLY A 64 1.74 21.02 -14.95
N GLU A 65 1.65 21.96 -14.01
CA GLU A 65 2.72 22.92 -13.73
C GLU A 65 3.60 22.47 -12.56
N ARG A 66 4.85 22.93 -12.59
CA ARG A 66 5.89 22.62 -11.59
C ARG A 66 5.72 23.48 -10.35
N HIS A 67 6.50 23.18 -9.31
CA HIS A 67 6.66 24.13 -8.21
C HIS A 67 7.06 25.52 -8.77
N PRO A 68 6.37 26.61 -8.39
CA PRO A 68 6.68 27.95 -8.87
C PRO A 68 8.06 28.39 -8.36
N GLU A 69 8.53 27.80 -7.27
CA GLU A 69 9.87 27.94 -6.70
C GLU A 69 10.92 27.00 -7.33
N GLY A 70 10.57 26.23 -8.37
CA GLY A 70 11.49 25.36 -9.13
C GLY A 70 11.65 23.92 -8.58
N PHE A 71 12.32 23.05 -9.35
CA PHE A 71 12.60 21.65 -8.95
C PHE A 71 13.45 21.53 -7.68
N GLU A 72 14.18 22.58 -7.33
CA GLU A 72 15.05 22.63 -6.16
C GLU A 72 14.27 22.59 -4.84
N LYS A 73 12.93 22.72 -4.88
CA LYS A 73 12.06 22.44 -3.72
C LYS A 73 11.66 20.96 -3.60
N GLY A 74 12.21 20.11 -4.46
CA GLY A 74 11.99 18.67 -4.50
C GLY A 74 10.70 18.24 -5.23
N PRO A 75 10.43 16.93 -5.32
CA PRO A 75 9.29 16.38 -6.03
C PRO A 75 7.98 16.72 -5.31
N CYS A 76 7.05 17.31 -6.08
CA CYS A 76 5.65 17.49 -5.75
C CYS A 76 4.81 16.79 -6.83
N ILE A 77 3.54 16.46 -6.55
CA ILE A 77 2.66 15.93 -7.61
C ILE A 77 1.87 17.09 -8.24
N PRO A 78 2.03 17.37 -9.55
CA PRO A 78 1.25 18.39 -10.22
C PRO A 78 -0.24 18.09 -10.17
N GLY A 79 -1.04 19.06 -9.72
CA GLY A 79 -2.51 18.99 -9.75
C GLY A 79 -3.14 18.03 -8.74
N THR A 80 -2.45 17.72 -7.64
CA THR A 80 -3.11 17.20 -6.44
C THR A 80 -3.36 18.37 -5.49
N GLU A 81 -4.53 18.40 -4.85
CA GLU A 81 -4.83 19.34 -3.76
C GLU A 81 -4.60 18.69 -2.38
N ARG A 82 -4.33 17.38 -2.36
CA ARG A 82 -4.25 16.58 -1.14
C ARG A 82 -2.83 16.54 -0.62
N ARG A 83 -2.68 16.91 0.65
CA ARG A 83 -1.45 16.67 1.39
C ARG A 83 -1.22 15.16 1.56
N PRO A 84 0.05 14.72 1.61
CA PRO A 84 0.35 13.33 1.94
C PRO A 84 -0.19 12.96 3.32
N PRO A 85 -0.55 11.68 3.56
CA PRO A 85 -0.95 11.21 4.88
C PRO A 85 0.14 11.50 5.92
N ALA A 86 -0.27 11.96 7.10
CA ALA A 86 0.65 12.11 8.23
C ALA A 86 1.18 10.76 8.74
N SER A 87 0.43 9.68 8.51
CA SER A 87 0.83 8.32 8.85
C SER A 87 -0.01 7.26 8.11
N PHE A 88 0.46 6.02 8.16
CA PHE A 88 -0.27 4.84 7.68
C PHE A 88 -0.48 3.84 8.81
N GLY A 89 -1.73 3.45 9.07
CA GLY A 89 -2.00 2.42 10.07
C GLY A 89 -1.64 1.04 9.52
N VAL A 90 -0.81 0.27 10.22
CA VAL A 90 -0.40 -1.07 9.78
C VAL A 90 -0.99 -2.12 10.72
N SER A 91 -1.51 -3.20 10.15
CA SER A 91 -2.05 -4.35 10.89
C SER A 91 -1.53 -5.67 10.33
N LEU A 92 -1.50 -6.71 11.15
CA LEU A 92 -1.38 -8.09 10.71
C LEU A 92 -2.76 -8.74 10.60
N VAL A 93 -2.92 -9.58 9.59
CA VAL A 93 -4.05 -10.50 9.42
C VAL A 93 -3.54 -11.89 9.05
N SER A 94 -4.35 -12.93 9.24
CA SER A 94 -3.98 -14.26 8.74
C SER A 94 -3.80 -14.27 7.22
N LYS A 95 -2.93 -15.14 6.70
CA LYS A 95 -2.70 -15.30 5.25
C LYS A 95 -4.01 -15.38 4.44
N ARG A 96 -4.94 -16.26 4.85
CA ARG A 96 -6.26 -16.41 4.21
C ARG A 96 -7.06 -15.11 4.16
N ARG A 97 -6.97 -14.26 5.19
CA ARG A 97 -7.67 -12.98 5.18
C ARG A 97 -6.98 -11.97 4.26
N ALA A 98 -5.65 -11.93 4.23
CA ALA A 98 -4.91 -11.10 3.29
C ALA A 98 -5.25 -11.46 1.84
N GLU A 99 -5.31 -12.76 1.52
CA GLU A 99 -5.71 -13.27 0.19
C GLU A 99 -7.14 -12.84 -0.20
N ARG A 100 -8.11 -12.98 0.71
CA ARG A 100 -9.49 -12.51 0.46
C ARG A 100 -9.57 -11.00 0.27
N LEU A 101 -8.80 -10.24 1.04
CA LEU A 101 -8.77 -8.78 0.90
C LEU A 101 -8.17 -8.41 -0.46
N ALA A 102 -7.07 -9.04 -0.87
CA ALA A 102 -6.46 -8.82 -2.19
C ALA A 102 -7.41 -9.18 -3.33
N ALA A 103 -8.09 -10.33 -3.26
CA ALA A 103 -9.08 -10.73 -4.25
C ALA A 103 -10.22 -9.70 -4.35
N CYS A 104 -10.74 -9.26 -3.22
CA CYS A 104 -11.75 -8.20 -3.19
C CYS A 104 -11.24 -6.93 -3.90
N GLN A 105 -10.01 -6.49 -3.59
CA GLN A 105 -9.44 -5.25 -4.15
C GLN A 105 -9.34 -5.31 -5.67
N LEU A 106 -9.09 -6.50 -6.23
CA LEU A 106 -9.07 -6.74 -7.67
C LEU A 106 -10.49 -6.73 -8.27
N ASP A 107 -11.47 -7.30 -7.58
CA ASP A 107 -12.86 -7.39 -8.04
C ASP A 107 -13.61 -6.04 -7.96
N GLY A 108 -13.12 -5.10 -7.14
CA GLY A 108 -13.53 -3.70 -7.10
C GLY A 108 -14.95 -3.40 -6.58
N ARG A 109 -15.77 -4.42 -6.29
CA ARG A 109 -17.21 -4.22 -6.07
C ARG A 109 -17.69 -4.13 -4.62
N SER A 110 -16.92 -4.44 -3.58
CA SER A 110 -17.39 -4.35 -2.17
C SER A 110 -16.29 -4.49 -1.09
N CYS A 111 -15.15 -3.82 -1.23
CA CYS A 111 -14.12 -3.94 -0.19
C CYS A 111 -14.39 -3.08 1.04
N PRO A 112 -14.05 -3.58 2.23
CA PRO A 112 -14.17 -2.80 3.45
C PRO A 112 -13.33 -1.54 3.35
N THR A 113 -13.98 -0.39 3.55
CA THR A 113 -13.38 0.95 3.61
C THR A 113 -13.58 1.52 5.01
N PRO A 114 -12.87 1.00 6.03
CA PRO A 114 -13.09 1.41 7.41
C PRO A 114 -12.56 2.84 7.62
N PRO A 115 -13.30 3.74 8.29
CA PRO A 115 -12.92 5.16 8.45
C PRO A 115 -11.66 5.38 9.28
N ARG A 116 -11.09 4.31 9.87
CA ARG A 116 -9.88 4.31 10.70
C ARG A 116 -9.14 2.98 10.56
N PRO A 117 -7.85 2.91 10.92
CA PRO A 117 -7.12 1.64 10.95
C PRO A 117 -7.86 0.59 11.79
N PRO A 118 -8.15 -0.60 11.24
CA PRO A 118 -8.87 -1.64 11.95
C PRO A 118 -8.01 -2.19 13.10
N ARG A 119 -8.60 -2.31 14.30
CA ARG A 119 -7.92 -2.78 15.52
C ARG A 119 -8.47 -4.10 16.10
N GLY A 120 -9.49 -4.68 15.46
CA GLY A 120 -10.21 -5.86 15.97
C GLY A 120 -10.69 -6.78 14.86
N HIS A 121 -11.56 -7.74 15.18
CA HIS A 121 -12.14 -8.71 14.24
C HIS A 121 -11.08 -9.49 13.42
N GLY A 122 -9.96 -9.84 14.06
CA GLY A 122 -8.81 -10.54 13.47
C GLY A 122 -7.91 -9.67 12.57
N TYR A 123 -7.94 -8.36 12.81
CA TYR A 123 -6.82 -7.47 12.56
C TYR A 123 -6.06 -7.28 13.86
N ARG A 124 -4.73 -7.42 13.81
CA ARG A 124 -3.83 -7.08 14.91
C ARG A 124 -3.09 -5.81 14.54
N PHE A 125 -3.53 -4.68 15.08
CA PHE A 125 -2.89 -3.39 14.82
C PHE A 125 -1.47 -3.37 15.39
N LEU A 126 -0.50 -2.96 14.56
CA LEU A 126 0.91 -2.88 14.91
C LEU A 126 1.33 -1.47 15.31
N GLY A 127 0.71 -0.45 14.71
CA GLY A 127 1.08 0.95 14.90
C GLY A 127 0.82 1.78 13.66
N ALA A 128 1.27 3.02 13.70
CA ALA A 128 1.21 3.94 12.58
C ALA A 128 2.63 4.17 12.04
N ALA A 129 2.86 3.87 10.76
CA ALA A 129 4.10 4.23 10.09
C ALA A 129 4.11 5.74 9.85
N VAL A 130 5.17 6.42 10.26
CA VAL A 130 5.31 7.88 10.23
C VAL A 130 6.58 8.28 9.45
N PRO A 131 6.66 9.49 8.88
CA PRO A 131 7.89 9.96 8.26
C PRO A 131 9.11 9.86 9.21
N PRO A 132 10.32 9.62 8.70
CA PRO A 132 11.53 9.62 9.52
C PRO A 132 11.78 10.99 10.18
N PRO A 133 12.54 11.03 11.29
CA PRO A 133 13.03 12.29 11.86
C PRO A 133 13.79 13.09 10.80
N GLY A 134 13.50 14.39 10.67
CA GLY A 134 14.03 15.22 9.57
C GLY A 134 13.14 15.24 8.32
N GLY A 135 12.06 14.44 8.30
CA GLY A 135 11.15 14.36 7.16
C GLY A 135 11.69 13.49 6.03
N ASN A 136 10.92 13.43 4.95
CA ASN A 136 11.42 12.84 3.71
C ASN A 136 12.22 13.92 2.98
N ASP A 137 13.50 13.67 2.74
CA ASP A 137 14.33 14.60 1.98
C ASP A 137 13.85 14.62 0.52
N PRO A 138 13.18 15.71 0.10
CA PRO A 138 12.67 15.78 -1.25
C PRO A 138 13.78 16.19 -2.24
N GLU A 139 14.90 16.75 -1.78
CA GLU A 139 15.97 17.27 -2.65
C GLU A 139 16.73 16.15 -3.37
N HIS A 140 16.70 14.92 -2.84
CA HIS A 140 17.35 13.75 -3.45
C HIS A 140 16.44 12.93 -4.38
N GLY A 141 15.18 13.33 -4.56
CA GLY A 141 14.22 12.62 -5.42
C GLY A 141 13.75 11.28 -4.86
N ASP A 142 14.00 11.00 -3.59
CA ASP A 142 13.58 9.78 -2.92
C ASP A 142 12.05 9.74 -2.74
N LEU A 143 11.48 8.54 -2.89
CA LEU A 143 10.07 8.32 -2.57
C LEU A 143 9.83 8.60 -1.07
N PRO A 144 8.73 9.27 -0.71
CA PRO A 144 8.33 9.49 0.68
C PRO A 144 8.29 8.16 1.43
N ARG A 145 9.12 8.06 2.46
CA ARG A 145 9.26 6.89 3.33
C ARG A 145 8.50 7.10 4.63
N TYR A 146 7.96 6.00 5.14
CA TYR A 146 7.29 5.94 6.43
C TYR A 146 7.82 4.74 7.20
N LEU A 147 8.25 4.98 8.44
CA LEU A 147 8.89 4.00 9.29
C LEU A 147 7.93 3.53 10.37
N LEU A 148 7.92 2.22 10.63
CA LEU A 148 7.26 1.61 11.78
C LEU A 148 8.18 0.59 12.43
N SER A 149 8.50 0.79 13.71
CA SER A 149 9.07 -0.25 14.56
C SER A 149 7.98 -0.86 15.43
N PHE A 150 7.93 -2.18 15.53
CA PHE A 150 6.99 -2.89 16.37
C PHE A 150 7.58 -4.21 16.90
N ARG A 151 7.00 -4.73 17.98
CA ARG A 151 7.30 -6.09 18.47
C ARG A 151 6.29 -7.09 17.91
N ILE A 152 6.76 -8.25 17.48
CA ILE A 152 5.90 -9.33 16.98
C ILE A 152 4.84 -9.66 18.07
N PRO A 153 3.55 -9.50 17.78
CA PRO A 153 2.51 -9.71 18.78
C PRO A 153 2.40 -11.19 19.17
N PRO A 154 1.87 -11.52 20.37
CA PRO A 154 1.63 -12.90 20.80
C PRO A 154 0.46 -13.52 20.02
N LEU A 155 0.73 -13.97 18.80
CA LEU A 155 -0.19 -14.68 17.93
C LEU A 155 0.26 -16.13 17.77
N ALA A 156 -0.65 -17.00 17.35
CA ALA A 156 -0.32 -18.38 17.02
C ALA A 156 0.76 -18.44 15.93
N ALA A 157 1.60 -19.46 15.97
CA ALA A 157 2.60 -19.69 14.93
C ALA A 157 1.92 -19.86 13.56
N GLY A 158 2.53 -19.28 12.51
CA GLY A 158 1.97 -19.30 11.16
C GLY A 158 2.34 -18.08 10.33
N SER A 159 1.77 -18.00 9.13
CA SER A 159 2.00 -16.89 8.18
C SER A 159 0.89 -15.84 8.26
N TYR A 160 1.31 -14.59 8.37
CA TYR A 160 0.46 -13.41 8.44
C TYR A 160 0.82 -12.45 7.31
N GLY A 161 -0.17 -11.70 6.84
CA GLY A 161 0.00 -10.63 5.87
C GLY A 161 -0.10 -9.26 6.54
N TYR A 162 0.71 -8.31 6.08
CA TYR A 162 0.55 -6.91 6.44
C TYR A 162 -0.62 -6.30 5.67
N VAL A 163 -1.41 -5.48 6.36
CA VAL A 163 -2.46 -4.65 5.79
C VAL A 163 -2.17 -3.21 6.16
N ILE A 164 -2.05 -2.36 5.14
CA ILE A 164 -1.87 -0.92 5.28
C ILE A 164 -3.23 -0.26 5.16
N TRP A 165 -3.62 0.53 6.15
CA TRP A 165 -4.74 1.45 6.05
C TRP A 165 -4.23 2.81 5.56
N CYS A 166 -4.81 3.29 4.47
CA CYS A 166 -4.58 4.62 3.96
C CYS A 166 -5.87 5.44 3.96
N GLY A 167 -5.93 6.48 4.80
CA GLY A 167 -7.08 7.38 4.89
C GLY A 167 -7.28 8.32 3.70
N ALA A 168 -6.25 8.51 2.86
CA ALA A 168 -6.27 9.47 1.74
C ALA A 168 -6.15 8.84 0.35
N CYS A 169 -5.71 7.57 0.25
CA CYS A 169 -5.45 6.87 -1.01
C CYS A 169 -6.78 6.42 -1.64
N LEU A 170 -7.02 6.91 -2.86
CA LEU A 170 -8.10 6.70 -3.84
C LEU A 170 -9.51 6.24 -3.39
N ARG A 171 -10.50 7.02 -3.87
CA ARG A 171 -11.97 6.83 -3.96
C ARG A 171 -12.70 6.18 -2.78
N GLY A 172 -13.28 7.04 -1.94
CA GLY A 172 -14.24 6.69 -0.90
C GLY A 172 -14.18 7.69 0.24
N ARG A 173 -15.27 7.89 0.99
CA ARG A 173 -15.29 8.81 2.14
C ARG A 173 -14.52 8.29 3.37
N ALA A 174 -13.97 7.06 3.31
CA ALA A 174 -13.58 6.30 4.50
C ALA A 174 -12.23 5.54 4.40
N GLY A 175 -11.34 5.87 3.45
CA GLY A 175 -10.01 5.25 3.35
C GLY A 175 -10.01 3.82 2.77
N SER A 176 -8.82 3.28 2.55
CA SER A 176 -8.57 2.03 1.82
C SER A 176 -7.68 1.08 2.61
N LEU A 177 -7.99 -0.22 2.58
CA LEU A 177 -7.12 -1.28 3.09
C LEU A 177 -6.33 -1.88 1.93
N ILE A 178 -5.02 -1.95 2.08
CA ILE A 178 -4.07 -2.32 1.04
C ILE A 178 -3.27 -3.52 1.51
N THR A 179 -3.18 -4.56 0.68
CA THR A 179 -2.37 -5.75 0.94
C THR A 179 -1.85 -6.34 -0.37
N TYR A 180 -0.70 -7.02 -0.32
CA TYR A 180 -0.17 -7.75 -1.48
C TYR A 180 0.41 -9.11 -1.07
N PRO A 181 -0.45 -10.09 -0.75
CA PRO A 181 -0.03 -11.37 -0.16
C PRO A 181 0.82 -12.25 -1.09
N ALA A 182 0.88 -11.94 -2.39
CA ALA A 182 1.77 -12.63 -3.33
C ALA A 182 3.25 -12.30 -3.08
N SER A 183 3.55 -11.13 -2.50
CA SER A 183 4.93 -10.72 -2.20
C SER A 183 5.39 -11.23 -0.84
N PRO A 184 6.60 -11.83 -0.72
CA PRO A 184 7.20 -12.15 0.56
C PRO A 184 7.45 -10.92 1.46
N LEU A 185 7.65 -9.73 0.87
CA LEU A 185 7.82 -8.48 1.64
C LEU A 185 6.58 -8.14 2.46
N TRP A 186 5.42 -8.57 2.00
CA TRP A 186 4.13 -8.31 2.64
C TRP A 186 3.73 -9.37 3.67
N GLN A 187 4.67 -10.24 4.06
CA GLN A 187 4.40 -11.36 4.94
C GLN A 187 5.33 -11.38 6.16
N LEU A 188 4.78 -11.85 7.27
CA LEU A 188 5.50 -12.15 8.51
C LEU A 188 5.16 -13.57 8.96
N ARG A 189 6.18 -14.40 9.21
CA ARG A 189 6.03 -15.73 9.78
C ARG A 189 6.31 -15.71 11.27
N ILE A 190 5.28 -15.91 12.08
CA ILE A 190 5.42 -16.03 13.53
C ILE A 190 5.84 -17.46 13.87
N ARG A 191 6.93 -17.60 14.62
CA ARG A 191 7.47 -18.88 15.06
C ARG A 191 7.04 -19.18 16.50
N PRO A 192 7.01 -20.46 16.92
CA PRO A 192 6.88 -20.79 18.33
C PRO A 192 7.98 -20.09 19.15
N ALA A 193 7.65 -19.70 20.38
CA ALA A 193 8.69 -19.31 21.32
C ALA A 193 9.66 -20.48 21.52
N PRO A 194 10.97 -20.24 21.59
CA PRO A 194 11.88 -21.28 22.03
C PRO A 194 11.43 -21.77 23.42
N PRO A 195 11.55 -23.07 23.72
CA PRO A 195 11.29 -23.55 25.08
C PRO A 195 12.17 -22.71 26.01
N SER A 196 11.54 -22.03 26.98
CA SER A 196 12.25 -21.32 28.03
C SER A 196 13.10 -22.36 28.74
N GLY A 197 14.41 -22.37 28.45
CA GLY A 197 15.35 -23.29 29.06
C GLY A 197 15.27 -23.10 30.57
N GLY A 198 14.74 -24.11 31.25
CA GLY A 198 14.84 -24.23 32.69
C GLY A 198 16.32 -24.27 33.02
N VAL A 199 16.83 -23.17 33.56
CA VAL A 199 18.01 -23.19 34.40
C VAL A 199 17.45 -23.47 35.78
N ASP A 200 17.39 -24.75 36.12
CA ASP A 200 17.30 -25.20 37.51
C ASP A 200 18.62 -24.91 38.23
#